data_AF-A0A9D5GW04-F1
#
_entry.id   AF-A0A9D5GW04-F1
#
_cell.length_a   1.000
_cell.length_b   1.000
_cell.length_c   1.000
_cell.angle_alpha   90.00
_cell.angle_beta   90.00
_cell.angle_gamma   90.00
#
_symmetry.space_group_name_H-M   'P 1'
#
loop_
_entity.id
_entity.type
_entity.pdbx_description
1 polymer ?
#
loop_
_entity_poly.entity_id
_entity_poly.type
_entity_poly.pdbx_seq_one_letter_code
_entity_poly.pdbx_strand_id
1 'polypeptide(L)'
;MINSFREKIVIPKTLPFITFLGDATNLSVISWNDSSSTIGSDGHPLGTFNTPTVAVNADYFIAINITFENSASYFGKKVEQAVALRISGNKAAFYGCSFFGVQDTLYDHKGLHFFKNCFIEGAIDFIFGFGRSLYEVFSHY
;
A
#
# COMPACT_ATOMS: atom_id res chain seq x y z
N MET A 1 -16.50 -13.61 7.99
CA MET A 1 -16.58 -13.48 6.51
C MET A 1 -15.60 -12.37 6.17
N ILE A 2 -14.48 -12.65 5.50
CA ILE A 2 -13.47 -11.62 5.20
C ILE A 2 -14.09 -10.62 4.24
N ASN A 3 -14.03 -9.33 4.57
CA ASN A 3 -14.53 -8.27 3.71
C ASN A 3 -13.47 -7.91 2.66
N SER A 4 -13.48 -8.60 1.51
CA SER A 4 -12.44 -8.48 0.47
C SER A 4 -12.97 -7.73 -0.75
N PHE A 5 -12.22 -6.72 -1.17
CA PHE A 5 -12.46 -5.87 -2.34
C PHE A 5 -11.33 -6.06 -3.34
N ARG A 6 -11.65 -6.57 -4.54
CA ARG A 6 -10.69 -6.71 -5.62
C ARG A 6 -10.71 -5.45 -6.49
N GLU A 7 -10.00 -4.41 -6.04
CA GLU A 7 -10.01 -3.09 -6.66
C GLU A 7 -8.62 -2.49 -6.76
N LYS A 8 -8.38 -1.75 -7.84
CA LYS A 8 -7.21 -0.88 -8.00
C LYS A 8 -7.64 0.57 -7.82
N ILE A 9 -7.13 1.24 -6.80
CA ILE A 9 -7.60 2.55 -6.35
C ILE A 9 -6.51 3.60 -6.54
N VAL A 10 -6.88 4.75 -7.10
CA VAL A 10 -6.02 5.93 -7.18
C VAL A 10 -6.71 7.10 -6.49
N ILE A 11 -6.12 7.61 -5.40
CA ILE A 11 -6.56 8.86 -4.78
C ILE A 11 -5.77 10.00 -5.43
N PRO A 12 -6.43 10.89 -6.20
CA PRO A 12 -5.75 11.95 -6.93
C PRO A 12 -5.31 13.05 -5.96
N LYS A 13 -4.25 13.79 -6.33
CA LYS A 13 -3.69 14.89 -5.52
C LYS A 13 -4.73 15.96 -5.13
N THR A 14 -5.78 16.12 -5.94
CA THR A 14 -6.85 17.10 -5.75
C THR A 14 -7.85 16.74 -4.65
N LEU A 15 -7.71 15.57 -4.02
CA LEU A 15 -8.65 15.05 -3.04
C LEU A 15 -7.99 14.83 -1.66
N PRO A 16 -7.56 15.90 -0.96
CA PRO A 16 -6.94 15.79 0.36
C PRO A 16 -7.96 15.40 1.44
N PHE A 17 -7.46 15.00 2.61
CA PHE A 17 -8.27 14.68 3.81
C PHE A 17 -9.20 13.47 3.65
N ILE A 18 -8.87 12.54 2.75
CA ILE A 18 -9.59 11.28 2.64
C ILE A 18 -9.17 10.34 3.78
N THR A 19 -10.16 9.75 4.42
CA THR A 19 -9.97 8.70 5.43
C THR A 19 -10.57 7.40 4.93
N PHE A 20 -9.78 6.33 4.93
CA PHE A 20 -10.28 4.96 4.86
C PHE A 20 -10.41 4.41 6.28
N LEU A 21 -11.61 3.94 6.63
CA LEU A 21 -11.93 3.43 7.96
C LEU A 21 -12.49 2.01 7.84
N GLY A 22 -11.71 1.04 8.33
CA GLY A 22 -12.09 -0.37 8.43
C GLY A 22 -12.51 -0.76 9.84
N ASP A 23 -13.15 -1.93 9.93
CA ASP A 23 -13.52 -2.57 11.19
C ASP A 23 -12.33 -3.39 11.73
N ALA A 24 -11.91 -3.11 12.97
CA ALA A 24 -10.82 -3.83 13.64
C ALA A 24 -11.12 -5.32 13.87
N THR A 25 -12.40 -5.68 13.96
CA THR A 25 -12.86 -7.06 14.23
C THR A 25 -13.12 -7.85 12.95
N ASN A 26 -13.27 -7.16 11.82
CA ASN A 26 -13.47 -7.74 10.50
C ASN A 26 -12.73 -6.91 9.44
N LEU A 27 -11.41 -7.12 9.39
CA LEU A 27 -10.52 -6.32 8.56
C LEU A 27 -10.97 -6.31 7.09
N SER A 28 -11.01 -5.10 6.53
CA SER A 28 -11.29 -4.90 5.10
C SER A 28 -10.01 -5.03 4.30
N VAL A 29 -10.01 -5.92 3.31
CA VAL A 29 -8.87 -6.20 2.45
C VAL A 29 -9.11 -5.59 1.08
N ILE A 30 -8.19 -4.73 0.63
CA ILE A 30 -8.16 -4.21 -0.73
C ILE A 30 -7.00 -4.89 -1.45
N SER A 31 -7.31 -5.66 -2.50
CA SER A 31 -6.34 -6.51 -3.19
C SER A 31 -6.35 -6.31 -4.71
N TRP A 32 -5.16 -6.30 -5.29
CA TRP A 32 -4.92 -6.34 -6.73
C TRP A 32 -3.71 -7.23 -7.05
N ASN A 33 -3.29 -7.30 -8.31
CA ASN A 33 -2.26 -8.22 -8.76
C ASN A 33 -1.43 -7.74 -9.97
N ASP A 34 -1.17 -6.43 -10.06
CA ASP A 34 -0.24 -5.90 -11.07
C ASP A 34 1.22 -6.03 -10.61
N SER A 35 2.09 -6.49 -11.51
CA SER A 35 3.54 -6.43 -11.34
C SER A 35 4.17 -5.40 -12.29
N SER A 36 5.46 -5.13 -12.12
CA SER A 36 6.21 -4.21 -12.97
C SER A 36 6.21 -4.62 -14.45
N SER A 37 6.00 -5.91 -14.73
CA SER A 37 5.94 -6.47 -16.08
C SER A 37 4.54 -6.52 -16.67
N THR A 38 3.48 -6.29 -15.88
CA THR A 38 2.10 -6.18 -16.38
C THR A 38 2.07 -5.14 -17.51
N ILE A 39 1.45 -5.48 -18.64
CA ILE A 39 1.32 -4.57 -19.78
C ILE A 39 0.15 -3.61 -19.52
N GLY A 40 0.46 -2.33 -19.47
CA GLY A 40 -0.50 -1.25 -19.35
C GLY A 40 -1.30 -1.04 -20.63
N SER A 41 -2.29 -0.15 -20.56
CA SER A 41 -3.15 0.20 -21.71
C SER A 41 -2.39 0.90 -22.84
N ASP A 42 -1.21 1.44 -22.57
CA ASP A 42 -0.30 2.03 -23.55
C ASP A 42 0.57 0.99 -24.28
N GLY A 43 0.43 -0.29 -23.94
CA GLY A 43 1.20 -1.39 -24.53
C GLY A 43 2.59 -1.57 -23.93
N HIS A 44 2.94 -0.84 -22.88
CA HIS A 44 4.24 -0.92 -22.22
C HIS A 44 4.13 -1.55 -20.82
N PRO A 45 5.22 -2.14 -20.28
CA PRO A 45 5.25 -2.57 -18.88
C PRO A 45 4.95 -1.41 -17.93
N LEU A 46 4.12 -1.64 -16.93
CA LEU A 46 3.70 -0.63 -15.96
C LEU A 46 4.89 0.02 -15.24
N GLY A 47 5.94 -0.77 -14.96
CA GLY A 47 7.00 -0.41 -14.02
C GLY A 47 6.47 -0.27 -12.59
N THR A 48 7.35 -0.30 -11.60
CA THR A 48 6.98 -0.31 -10.16
C THR A 48 6.00 0.80 -9.77
N PHE A 49 6.16 2.01 -10.31
CA PHE A 49 5.35 3.17 -9.90
C PHE A 49 3.84 2.99 -10.15
N ASN A 50 3.47 2.20 -11.15
CA ASN A 50 2.09 2.00 -11.60
C ASN A 50 1.47 0.66 -11.18
N THR A 51 2.22 -0.19 -10.45
CA THR A 51 1.71 -1.43 -9.85
C THR A 51 0.88 -1.31 -8.57
N PRO A 52 0.81 -0.17 -7.83
CA PRO A 52 0.10 -0.14 -6.55
C PRO A 52 -1.35 -0.61 -6.63
N THR A 53 -1.76 -1.50 -5.73
CA THR A 53 -3.18 -1.78 -5.45
C THR A 53 -3.89 -0.50 -5.03
N VAL A 54 -3.28 0.27 -4.13
CA VAL A 54 -3.74 1.61 -3.76
C VAL A 54 -2.62 2.64 -3.95
N ALA A 55 -2.86 3.63 -4.81
CA ALA A 55 -1.97 4.76 -5.02
C ALA A 55 -2.56 6.03 -4.40
N VAL A 56 -1.95 6.54 -3.33
CA VAL A 56 -2.38 7.74 -2.63
C VAL A 56 -1.48 8.92 -3.01
N ASN A 57 -2.01 9.87 -3.77
CA ASN A 57 -1.28 11.08 -4.18
C ASN A 57 -1.72 12.34 -3.41
N ALA A 58 -2.71 12.23 -2.52
CA ALA A 58 -3.31 13.35 -1.80
C ALA A 58 -2.72 13.52 -0.40
N ASP A 59 -2.60 14.78 0.03
CA ASP A 59 -2.11 15.13 1.35
C ASP A 59 -3.15 14.81 2.44
N TYR A 60 -2.68 14.60 3.67
CA TYR A 60 -3.50 14.34 4.85
C TYR A 60 -4.40 13.10 4.75
N PHE A 61 -3.96 12.09 4.00
CA PHE A 61 -4.64 10.81 3.93
C PHE A 61 -4.51 10.03 5.25
N ILE A 62 -5.60 9.40 5.67
CA ILE A 62 -5.61 8.52 6.84
C ILE A 62 -6.15 7.15 6.44
N ALA A 63 -5.51 6.09 6.90
CA ALA A 63 -6.09 4.75 6.87
C ALA A 63 -6.08 4.11 8.27
N ILE A 64 -7.19 3.49 8.64
CA ILE A 64 -7.39 2.86 9.95
C ILE A 64 -7.94 1.45 9.71
N ASN A 65 -7.26 0.42 10.22
CA ASN A 65 -7.69 -0.99 10.17
C ASN A 65 -8.01 -1.50 8.74
N ILE A 66 -7.20 -1.09 7.77
CA ILE A 66 -7.29 -1.55 6.38
C ILE A 66 -6.10 -2.46 6.07
N THR A 67 -6.38 -3.54 5.35
CA THR A 67 -5.36 -4.38 4.74
C THR A 67 -5.20 -4.03 3.27
N PHE A 68 -3.98 -3.70 2.87
CA PHE A 68 -3.59 -3.48 1.48
C PHE A 68 -2.76 -4.67 1.00
N GLU A 69 -3.12 -5.25 -0.13
CA GLU A 69 -2.45 -6.44 -0.66
C GLU A 69 -2.14 -6.29 -2.15
N ASN A 70 -0.94 -6.69 -2.56
CA ASN A 70 -0.66 -7.02 -3.95
C ASN A 70 -0.18 -8.46 -4.08
N SER A 71 -0.99 -9.28 -4.74
CA SER A 71 -0.83 -10.73 -4.84
C SER A 71 -0.06 -11.20 -6.08
N ALA A 72 0.42 -10.28 -6.93
CA ALA A 72 1.05 -10.61 -8.21
C ALA A 72 2.21 -11.62 -8.06
N SER A 73 3.01 -11.47 -7.00
CA SER A 73 4.23 -12.22 -6.79
C SER A 73 4.05 -13.50 -5.95
N TYR A 74 2.83 -13.81 -5.48
CA TYR A 74 2.57 -15.06 -4.73
C TYR A 74 2.51 -16.30 -5.61
N PHE A 75 2.12 -16.12 -6.88
CA PHE A 75 1.85 -17.23 -7.80
C PHE A 75 2.75 -17.17 -9.06
N GLY A 76 3.69 -16.23 -9.11
CA GLY A 76 4.60 -16.05 -10.23
C GLY A 76 5.77 -17.04 -10.22
N LYS A 77 6.23 -17.46 -11.41
CA LYS A 77 7.49 -18.22 -11.57
C LYS A 77 8.74 -17.40 -11.22
N LYS A 78 8.58 -16.08 -11.15
CA LYS A 78 9.62 -15.10 -10.83
C LYS A 78 9.01 -14.05 -9.90
N VAL A 79 9.77 -13.66 -8.88
CA VAL A 79 9.42 -12.53 -8.02
C VAL A 79 9.69 -11.24 -8.78
N GLU A 80 8.67 -10.40 -8.88
CA GLU A 80 8.73 -9.09 -9.53
C GLU A 80 8.17 -8.02 -8.57
N GLN A 81 8.49 -6.76 -8.85
CA GLN A 81 8.03 -5.63 -8.06
C GLN A 81 6.50 -5.50 -8.16
N ALA A 82 5.83 -5.49 -7.02
CA ALA A 82 4.38 -5.48 -6.93
C ALA A 82 3.95 -4.74 -5.64
N VAL A 83 3.50 -3.50 -5.82
CA VAL A 83 3.24 -2.59 -4.70
C VAL A 83 1.82 -2.82 -4.16
N ALA A 84 1.69 -3.02 -2.86
CA ALA A 84 0.40 -3.05 -2.17
C ALA A 84 -0.14 -1.63 -1.94
N LEU A 85 0.70 -0.73 -1.43
CA LEU A 85 0.35 0.67 -1.28
C LEU A 85 1.50 1.59 -1.66
N ARG A 86 1.21 2.61 -2.46
CA ARG A 86 2.11 3.75 -2.70
C ARG A 86 1.54 5.00 -2.07
N ILE A 87 2.33 5.67 -1.22
CA ILE A 87 1.96 6.95 -0.62
C ILE A 87 2.90 8.06 -1.09
N SER A 88 2.34 9.09 -1.71
CA SER A 88 3.09 10.23 -2.29
C SER A 88 2.57 11.60 -1.84
N GLY A 89 1.41 11.62 -1.19
CA GLY A 89 0.86 12.81 -0.55
C GLY A 89 1.45 13.00 0.85
N ASN A 90 1.61 14.25 1.27
CA ASN A 90 2.32 14.59 2.50
C ASN A 90 1.41 14.48 3.73
N LYS A 91 2.01 14.23 4.91
CA LYS A 91 1.33 14.17 6.22
C LYS A 91 0.24 13.08 6.29
N ALA A 92 0.55 11.90 5.78
CA ALA A 92 -0.36 10.75 5.84
C ALA A 92 -0.14 9.92 7.12
N ALA A 93 -1.18 9.26 7.60
CA ALA A 93 -1.11 8.41 8.78
C ALA A 93 -1.85 7.07 8.60
N PHE A 94 -1.26 6.01 9.13
CA PHE A 94 -1.76 4.64 9.05
C PHE A 94 -1.82 4.06 10.47
N TYR A 95 -2.97 3.53 10.85
CA TYR A 95 -3.22 2.99 12.19
C TYR A 95 -3.78 1.57 12.11
N GLY A 96 -3.08 0.59 12.68
CA GLY A 96 -3.56 -0.79 12.66
C GLY A 96 -3.69 -1.39 11.25
N CYS A 97 -3.00 -0.80 10.26
CA CYS A 97 -3.06 -1.25 8.88
C CYS A 97 -2.11 -2.41 8.62
N SER A 98 -2.48 -3.25 7.66
CA SER A 98 -1.63 -4.35 7.21
C SER A 98 -1.26 -4.18 5.74
N PHE A 99 -0.04 -4.54 5.37
CA PHE A 99 0.48 -4.42 4.02
C PHE A 99 1.11 -5.74 3.61
N PHE A 100 0.58 -6.36 2.55
CA PHE A 100 0.98 -7.70 2.10
C PHE A 100 1.48 -7.67 0.66
N GLY A 101 2.66 -8.23 0.45
CA GLY A 101 3.29 -8.37 -0.86
C GLY A 101 4.56 -9.20 -0.78
N VAL A 102 5.41 -9.14 -1.81
CA VAL A 102 6.70 -9.86 -1.83
C VAL A 102 7.86 -8.91 -2.10
N GLN A 103 7.94 -8.34 -3.30
CA GLN A 103 8.94 -7.33 -3.63
C GLN A 103 8.25 -5.98 -3.80
N ASP A 104 8.79 -4.93 -3.18
CA ASP A 104 8.28 -3.55 -3.24
C ASP A 104 6.89 -3.37 -2.59
N THR A 105 6.56 -4.11 -1.51
CA THR A 105 5.22 -4.11 -0.88
C THR A 105 4.70 -2.71 -0.53
N LEU A 106 5.44 -1.93 0.26
CA LEU A 106 5.07 -0.57 0.67
C LEU A 106 6.00 0.44 0.00
N TYR A 107 5.46 1.15 -0.98
CA TYR A 107 6.16 2.24 -1.62
C TYR A 107 5.91 3.55 -0.87
N ASP A 108 6.71 3.77 0.17
CA ASP A 108 6.80 5.01 0.93
C ASP A 108 7.53 6.10 0.12
N HIS A 109 6.88 6.53 -0.96
CA HIS A 109 7.53 7.23 -2.06
C HIS A 109 8.13 8.57 -1.63
N LYS A 110 7.35 9.47 -1.02
CA LYS A 110 7.81 10.77 -0.52
C LYS A 110 6.79 11.39 0.43
N GLY A 111 7.27 12.19 1.39
CA GLY A 111 6.41 12.93 2.31
C GLY A 111 6.80 12.72 3.77
N LEU A 112 5.98 13.22 4.67
CA LEU A 112 6.01 12.93 6.10
C LEU A 112 4.91 11.92 6.39
N HIS A 113 5.24 10.70 6.81
CA HIS A 113 4.24 9.67 7.09
C HIS A 113 4.41 9.07 8.47
N PHE A 114 3.30 8.60 9.02
CA PHE A 114 3.27 7.95 10.32
C PHE A 114 2.56 6.61 10.23
N PHE A 115 3.22 5.55 10.69
CA PHE A 115 2.69 4.20 10.71
C PHE A 115 2.67 3.71 12.15
N LYS A 116 1.48 3.57 12.73
CA LYS A 116 1.29 3.16 14.12
C LYS A 116 0.61 1.80 14.18
N ASN A 117 1.21 0.86 14.89
CA ASN A 117 0.72 -0.51 15.05
C ASN A 117 0.40 -1.19 13.71
N CYS A 118 1.19 -0.91 12.67
CA CYS A 118 0.99 -1.50 11.36
C CYS A 118 1.79 -2.80 11.22
N PHE A 119 1.27 -3.73 10.43
CA PHE A 119 1.98 -4.95 10.02
C PHE A 119 2.39 -4.83 8.56
N ILE A 120 3.65 -5.08 8.23
CA ILE A 120 4.16 -4.97 6.86
C ILE A 120 4.93 -6.24 6.54
N GLU A 121 4.50 -6.95 5.51
CA GLU A 121 5.08 -8.22 5.07
C GLU A 121 5.66 -8.10 3.66
N GLY A 122 6.86 -8.66 3.49
CA GLY A 122 7.48 -8.90 2.19
C GLY A 122 8.87 -9.50 2.33
N ALA A 123 9.55 -9.68 1.21
CA ALA A 123 10.83 -10.35 1.11
C ALA A 123 11.96 -9.42 0.64
N ILE A 124 11.74 -8.58 -0.38
CA ILE A 124 12.77 -7.75 -1.02
C ILE A 124 12.27 -6.31 -1.09
N ASP A 125 13.05 -5.35 -0.58
CA ASP A 125 12.74 -3.91 -0.60
C ASP A 125 11.29 -3.61 -0.19
N PHE A 126 10.74 -4.40 0.73
CA PHE A 126 9.31 -4.44 1.01
C PHE A 126 8.81 -3.15 1.71
N ILE A 127 9.73 -2.31 2.18
CA ILE A 127 9.51 -0.91 2.49
C ILE A 127 10.61 -0.12 1.76
N PHE A 128 10.22 0.77 0.86
CA PHE A 128 11.18 1.54 0.05
C PHE A 128 10.64 2.92 -0.36
N GLY A 129 11.55 3.81 -0.73
CA GLY A 129 11.25 5.16 -1.21
C GLY A 129 12.04 6.26 -0.48
N PHE A 130 11.55 7.50 -0.55
CA PHE A 130 12.19 8.70 0.01
C PHE A 130 11.34 9.36 1.09
N GLY A 131 10.34 8.65 1.62
CA GLY A 131 9.53 9.10 2.76
C GLY A 131 10.37 9.40 4.00
N ARG A 132 9.98 10.44 4.74
CA ARG A 132 10.48 10.74 6.07
C ARG A 132 9.44 10.24 7.07
N SER A 133 9.58 8.97 7.43
CA SER A 133 8.50 8.22 8.09
C SER A 133 8.89 7.76 9.48
N LEU A 134 7.91 7.76 10.38
CA LEU A 134 8.01 7.17 11.71
C LEU A 134 7.15 5.91 11.77
N TYR A 135 7.78 4.79 12.13
CA TYR A 135 7.13 3.51 12.39
C TYR A 135 7.13 3.26 13.90
N GLU A 136 5.95 3.22 14.50
CA GLU A 136 5.77 3.06 15.95
C GLU A 136 4.93 1.81 16.22
N VAL A 137 5.37 0.99 17.17
CA VAL A 137 4.62 -0.14 17.71
C VAL A 137 4.28 0.15 19.17
N PHE A 138 3.06 -0.18 19.59
CA PHE A 138 2.71 -0.18 21.01
C PHE A 138 3.53 -1.25 21.73
N SER A 139 4.44 -0.80 22.60
CA SER A 139 5.05 -1.63 23.63
C SER A 139 4.23 -1.46 24.90
N HIS A 140 3.63 -2.54 25.39
CA HIS A 140 3.27 -2.62 26.81
C HIS A 140 4.49 -3.14 27.56
N TYR A 141 5.03 -2.31 28.45
CA TYR A 141 5.83 -2.77 29.59
C TYR A 141 4.90 -3.26 30.69
#